data_AF-A0AB74CKG2-F1
#
_entry.id   AF-A0AB74CKG2-F1
#
_cell.length_a   1.000
_cell.length_b   1.000
_cell.length_c   1.000
_cell.angle_alpha   90.00
_cell.angle_beta   90.00
_cell.angle_gamma   90.00
#
_symmetry.space_group_name_H-M   'P 1'
#
loop_
_entity.id
_entity.type
_entity.pdbx_description
1 polymer ?
#
loop_
_entity_poly.entity_id
_entity_poly.type
_entity_poly.pdbx_seq_one_letter_code
_entity_poly.pdbx_strand_id
1 'polypeptide(L)'
;MTPGLGYQPTKHKKKKEEQKQKQKTWVGQPHNVGSGSPNERKEGILGKHEYLPYFLYRDAYTRPLERLDFASSYESMQRRPISNSQKLALRSQHALKPYLTQLQLCQWFEAEYQQPIAESSVSRILSSRYDSLDGASSHQLRAKRRRAESWPELERALYEWIRRVQDQESLSQHLILQKARTFWERLYPGQAMPQFSNGWMRGFQSRWDINKSNLQGKSASHSDDGTVEMIGIRQLLNQYAPRDIFACDETALLWKRIPESGLAIAGHTPTGTNGNDRLTTCFCCNSDASERLPLWFVGTAKRPQAFSAAGINIENLGCHWRFNTRAWMTSTIFTEWLLWFDQRMAGRKVVLLMDGLSAHKFAFEEVGSQLQNTFIIWIPATPEGKYQPLCQGILFTWKAYWKCKWASYLVHEHDRGWDPISTMTILHAIRWAISIWEIELADDIFTHAFRATMSIESIERIDNRQTIMDIENLLHHLYLSGYVSEPMDTSHFIDPVEEKVDDSTLHLDDSILCHFENASELQESASTALQPLSLVSVSDALEGLYKLRLYEEQQVNANMDLLQVLKHHEKLLLQKQTESTESQRVSDARAFF
;
A
#
# COMPACT_ATOMS: atom_id res chain seq x y z
N MET A 1 -8.30 66.99 52.83
CA MET A 1 -9.44 66.28 53.43
C MET A 1 -9.27 64.79 53.19
N THR A 2 -8.63 64.10 54.14
CA THR A 2 -8.89 62.69 54.51
C THR A 2 -10.22 62.63 55.30
N PRO A 3 -10.86 61.47 55.53
CA PRO A 3 -10.28 60.14 55.77
C PRO A 3 -10.97 58.98 55.00
N GLY A 4 -10.47 57.75 54.95
CA GLY A 4 -9.28 57.17 55.56
C GLY A 4 -9.29 55.64 55.39
N LEU A 5 -8.10 55.08 55.59
CA LEU A 5 -7.78 53.71 56.05
C LEU A 5 -8.11 52.56 55.07
N GLY A 6 -7.18 51.76 54.56
CA GLY A 6 -5.80 51.50 54.96
C GLY A 6 -5.57 49.99 55.12
N TYR A 7 -4.67 49.46 54.29
CA TYR A 7 -3.71 48.38 54.59
C TYR A 7 -4.18 47.06 55.25
N GLN A 8 -4.04 45.97 54.46
CA GLN A 8 -3.27 44.72 54.68
C GLN A 8 -3.00 44.20 56.13
N PRO A 9 -2.46 42.97 56.31
CA PRO A 9 -2.71 41.65 55.73
C PRO A 9 -2.84 40.61 56.88
N THR A 10 -2.42 39.35 56.68
CA THR A 10 -2.16 38.28 57.67
C THR A 10 -3.30 37.25 57.84
N LYS A 11 -3.07 35.94 58.00
CA LYS A 11 -1.91 35.21 58.55
C LYS A 11 -1.65 33.87 57.85
N HIS A 12 -0.42 33.73 57.36
CA HIS A 12 0.39 32.52 57.53
C HIS A 12 0.37 32.05 59.00
N LYS A 13 0.25 30.74 59.23
CA LYS A 13 1.20 29.92 60.03
C LYS A 13 0.56 28.59 60.45
N LYS A 14 1.14 27.50 59.93
CA LYS A 14 1.58 26.26 60.63
C LYS A 14 1.27 25.02 59.78
N LYS A 15 2.25 24.57 59.01
CA LYS A 15 3.02 23.35 59.33
C LYS A 15 4.10 23.14 58.26
N LYS A 16 5.25 23.78 58.50
CA LYS A 16 6.55 23.17 58.17
C LYS A 16 6.80 22.07 59.20
N GLU A 17 7.37 20.98 58.72
CA GLU A 17 8.36 20.13 59.39
C GLU A 17 8.10 19.79 60.86
N GLU A 18 7.80 18.52 61.16
CA GLU A 18 8.85 17.65 61.68
C GLU A 18 8.38 16.21 61.96
N GLN A 19 9.20 15.32 61.43
CA GLN A 19 9.75 14.12 62.07
C GLN A 19 8.94 12.80 62.08
N LYS A 20 9.64 11.81 61.50
CA LYS A 20 9.79 10.41 61.91
C LYS A 20 8.59 9.52 61.58
N GLN A 21 8.68 8.44 60.80
CA GLN A 21 9.73 7.41 60.64
C GLN A 21 9.25 6.62 59.40
N LYS A 22 10.03 6.36 58.34
CA LYS A 22 11.05 5.29 58.26
C LYS A 22 11.90 5.49 56.99
N GLN A 23 13.12 5.94 57.23
CA GLN A 23 14.39 5.45 56.65
C GLN A 23 14.35 3.92 56.36
N LYS A 24 15.08 3.31 55.43
CA LYS A 24 16.41 3.63 54.87
C LYS A 24 16.75 2.58 53.77
N THR A 25 17.48 3.02 52.73
CA THR A 25 18.67 2.41 52.07
C THR A 25 18.67 0.89 51.79
N TRP A 26 19.12 0.44 50.61
CA TRP A 26 20.54 0.17 50.38
C TRP A 26 20.96 0.19 48.90
N VAL A 27 22.14 0.75 48.68
CA VAL A 27 22.96 0.81 47.47
C VAL A 27 24.00 -0.32 47.53
N GLY A 28 24.37 -0.90 46.38
CA GLY A 28 25.70 -1.49 46.15
C GLY A 28 25.83 -3.02 46.32
N GLN A 29 25.97 -3.72 45.18
CA GLN A 29 27.15 -4.50 44.71
C GLN A 29 28.26 -4.93 45.71
N PRO A 30 29.22 -5.87 45.41
CA PRO A 30 29.55 -6.51 44.10
C PRO A 30 30.12 -7.97 44.14
N HIS A 31 30.51 -8.47 42.94
CA HIS A 31 31.67 -9.36 42.61
C HIS A 31 31.64 -10.85 43.06
N ASN A 32 32.16 -11.87 42.33
CA ASN A 32 32.87 -12.07 41.06
C ASN A 32 33.11 -13.60 40.87
N VAL A 33 33.40 -14.06 39.64
CA VAL A 33 34.05 -15.35 39.24
C VAL A 33 33.28 -16.67 39.54
N GLY A 34 33.18 -17.71 38.70
CA GLY A 34 33.70 -18.03 37.37
C GLY A 34 33.39 -19.50 37.02
N SER A 35 33.46 -19.80 35.72
CA SER A 35 33.84 -21.08 35.07
C SER A 35 33.52 -22.44 35.71
N GLY A 36 32.84 -23.32 34.96
CA GLY A 36 32.96 -24.77 35.12
C GLY A 36 31.86 -25.59 34.44
N SER A 37 32.07 -26.00 33.18
CA SER A 37 31.55 -27.27 32.65
C SER A 37 32.42 -28.40 33.20
N PRO A 38 31.95 -29.65 33.41
CA PRO A 38 31.80 -30.61 32.30
C PRO A 38 30.70 -31.71 32.44
N ASN A 39 30.38 -32.35 31.31
CA ASN A 39 30.22 -33.81 31.06
C ASN A 39 30.21 -34.75 32.29
N GLU A 40 29.44 -35.83 32.41
CA GLU A 40 29.24 -36.93 31.46
C GLU A 40 28.33 -38.03 32.10
N ARG A 41 27.60 -38.77 31.25
CA ARG A 41 27.25 -40.21 31.29
C ARG A 41 27.05 -40.97 32.62
N LYS A 42 25.92 -41.70 32.72
CA LYS A 42 25.80 -43.19 32.84
C LYS A 42 24.31 -43.56 32.98
N GLU A 43 23.78 -44.46 32.14
CA GLU A 43 23.58 -45.90 32.42
C GLU A 43 22.91 -46.15 33.78
N GLY A 44 21.86 -46.95 33.97
CA GLY A 44 21.22 -47.99 33.18
C GLY A 44 20.53 -48.95 34.17
N ILE A 45 19.26 -49.28 33.89
CA ILE A 45 18.62 -50.62 33.91
C ILE A 45 18.75 -51.56 35.16
N LEU A 46 17.63 -52.28 35.39
CA LEU A 46 17.44 -53.64 35.95
C LEU A 46 16.88 -53.71 37.38
N GLY A 47 15.92 -54.60 37.70
CA GLY A 47 15.30 -55.74 37.01
C GLY A 47 14.19 -56.28 37.94
N LYS A 48 13.47 -57.39 37.76
CA LYS A 48 13.57 -58.66 37.01
C LYS A 48 12.15 -59.28 37.07
N HIS A 49 11.69 -60.13 36.16
CA HIS A 49 11.81 -61.61 36.12
C HIS A 49 10.75 -62.08 35.11
N GLU A 50 10.77 -63.18 34.37
CA GLU A 50 11.77 -64.14 33.87
C GLU A 50 10.97 -65.07 32.91
N TYR A 51 11.64 -65.65 31.93
CA TYR A 51 11.07 -66.37 30.78
C TYR A 51 10.78 -67.87 31.05
N LEU A 52 9.67 -68.34 30.45
CA LEU A 52 9.29 -69.61 29.76
C LEU A 52 10.17 -70.89 29.88
N PRO A 53 9.60 -72.11 29.64
CA PRO A 53 9.74 -72.74 28.30
C PRO A 53 8.62 -73.72 27.81
N TYR A 54 8.78 -74.12 26.54
CA TYR A 54 7.96 -74.89 25.57
C TYR A 54 7.78 -76.43 25.78
N PHE A 55 6.74 -77.01 25.13
CA PHE A 55 6.72 -78.14 24.13
C PHE A 55 5.63 -79.25 24.27
N LEU A 56 4.89 -79.45 23.16
CA LEU A 56 4.35 -80.66 22.47
C LEU A 56 3.36 -81.71 23.06
N TYR A 57 2.36 -82.01 22.20
CA TYR A 57 1.62 -83.26 21.85
C TYR A 57 0.08 -83.13 22.03
N ARG A 58 -0.84 -83.82 21.33
CA ARG A 58 -1.08 -84.34 19.96
C ARG A 58 -2.49 -85.02 20.05
N ASP A 59 -3.27 -84.96 18.96
CA ASP A 59 -4.36 -85.87 18.55
C ASP A 59 -5.80 -85.85 19.16
N ALA A 60 -6.76 -85.71 18.22
CA ALA A 60 -8.08 -86.35 18.01
C ALA A 60 -9.08 -86.42 19.19
N TYR A 61 -10.32 -85.92 19.09
CA TYR A 61 -11.48 -86.28 18.24
C TYR A 61 -12.51 -85.11 18.40
N THR A 62 -13.37 -84.64 17.48
CA THR A 62 -14.12 -85.22 16.35
C THR A 62 -14.63 -84.09 15.43
N ARG A 63 -14.88 -84.39 14.15
CA ARG A 63 -15.23 -83.50 13.02
C ARG A 63 -16.77 -83.45 12.73
N PRO A 64 -17.28 -82.66 11.74
CA PRO A 64 -18.53 -81.89 11.78
C PRO A 64 -19.66 -82.44 10.86
N LEU A 65 -20.81 -81.74 10.82
CA LEU A 65 -21.81 -81.84 9.74
C LEU A 65 -22.07 -80.48 9.08
N GLU A 66 -22.04 -80.50 7.75
CA GLU A 66 -22.03 -79.41 6.80
C GLU A 66 -23.36 -78.63 6.73
N ARG A 67 -23.28 -77.31 6.53
CA ARG A 67 -24.35 -76.53 5.90
C ARG A 67 -23.74 -75.58 4.87
N LEU A 68 -24.16 -75.76 3.62
CA LEU A 68 -23.77 -75.00 2.46
C LEU A 68 -24.08 -73.50 2.64
N ASP A 69 -23.04 -72.66 2.62
CA ASP A 69 -23.19 -71.21 2.48
C ASP A 69 -23.56 -70.87 1.04
N PHE A 70 -24.81 -70.44 0.85
CA PHE A 70 -25.21 -69.71 -0.35
C PHE A 70 -24.66 -68.28 -0.26
N ALA A 71 -23.80 -67.93 -1.22
CA ALA A 71 -23.28 -66.59 -1.40
C ALA A 71 -24.42 -65.57 -1.58
N SER A 72 -24.41 -64.51 -0.76
CA SER A 72 -25.12 -63.26 -1.02
C SER A 72 -24.16 -62.11 -0.79
N SER A 73 -23.47 -61.70 -1.85
CA SER A 73 -22.64 -60.50 -1.90
C SER A 73 -23.51 -59.24 -1.77
N TYR A 74 -23.63 -58.70 -0.57
CA TYR A 74 -23.99 -57.29 -0.38
C TYR A 74 -22.71 -56.50 -0.12
N GLU A 75 -22.04 -56.07 -1.20
CA GLU A 75 -21.08 -54.97 -1.12
C GLU A 75 -21.86 -53.68 -0.78
N SER A 76 -21.52 -53.07 0.36
CA SER A 76 -22.04 -51.76 0.74
C SER A 76 -21.54 -50.70 -0.27
N MET A 77 -22.40 -50.26 -1.19
CA MET A 77 -22.12 -49.15 -2.12
C MET A 77 -21.81 -47.86 -1.34
N GLN A 78 -20.53 -47.45 -1.30
CA GLN A 78 -20.13 -46.12 -0.84
C GLN A 78 -20.76 -45.03 -1.73
N ARG A 79 -21.57 -44.14 -1.14
CA ARG A 79 -22.12 -42.97 -1.85
C ARG A 79 -21.00 -42.02 -2.27
N ARG A 80 -20.72 -41.94 -3.57
CA ARG A 80 -19.74 -40.99 -4.15
C ARG A 80 -20.37 -39.59 -4.30
N PRO A 81 -19.69 -38.50 -3.90
CA PRO A 81 -20.22 -37.14 -4.03
C PRO A 81 -20.12 -36.62 -5.49
N ILE A 82 -21.20 -36.02 -5.99
CA ILE A 82 -21.31 -35.46 -7.37
C ILE A 82 -20.53 -34.14 -7.50
N SER A 83 -19.63 -34.02 -8.49
CA SER A 83 -18.82 -32.82 -8.75
C SER A 83 -19.61 -31.71 -9.44
N ASN A 84 -19.07 -30.48 -9.47
CA ASN A 84 -19.72 -29.38 -10.21
C ASN A 84 -19.64 -29.54 -11.73
N SER A 85 -18.58 -30.15 -12.26
CA SER A 85 -18.50 -30.53 -13.69
C SER A 85 -19.61 -31.51 -14.10
N GLN A 86 -19.88 -32.52 -13.27
CA GLN A 86 -20.96 -33.49 -13.50
C GLN A 86 -22.35 -32.83 -13.44
N LYS A 87 -22.54 -31.85 -12.55
CA LYS A 87 -23.77 -31.07 -12.46
C LYS A 87 -24.00 -30.20 -13.71
N LEU A 88 -22.94 -29.56 -14.21
CA LEU A 88 -23.01 -28.76 -15.44
C LEU A 88 -23.30 -29.63 -16.66
N ALA A 89 -22.68 -30.81 -16.76
CA ALA A 89 -22.96 -31.75 -17.84
C ALA A 89 -24.42 -32.20 -17.85
N LEU A 90 -24.99 -32.48 -16.67
CA LEU A 90 -26.41 -32.81 -16.52
C LEU A 90 -27.34 -31.66 -16.94
N ARG A 91 -27.00 -30.41 -16.57
CA ARG A 91 -27.75 -29.20 -16.98
C ARG A 91 -27.68 -28.97 -18.49
N SER A 92 -26.49 -29.15 -19.08
CA SER A 92 -26.25 -29.03 -20.52
C SER A 92 -27.04 -30.09 -21.30
N GLN A 93 -27.07 -31.33 -20.80
CA GLN A 93 -27.83 -32.42 -21.42
C GLN A 93 -29.34 -32.16 -21.38
N HIS A 94 -29.86 -31.63 -20.27
CA HIS A 94 -31.27 -31.23 -20.19
C HIS A 94 -31.60 -30.04 -21.10
N ALA A 95 -30.68 -29.06 -21.25
CA ALA A 95 -30.84 -27.95 -22.19
C ALA A 95 -30.87 -28.40 -23.66
N LEU A 96 -30.06 -29.40 -24.02
CA LEU A 96 -30.02 -29.98 -25.36
C LEU A 96 -31.24 -30.87 -25.67
N LYS A 97 -31.78 -31.55 -24.64
CA LYS A 97 -32.91 -32.48 -24.78
C LYS A 97 -33.97 -32.25 -23.68
N PRO A 98 -34.73 -31.15 -23.76
CA PRO A 98 -35.70 -30.76 -22.72
C PRO A 98 -36.90 -31.70 -22.60
N TYR A 99 -37.08 -32.62 -23.56
CA TYR A 99 -38.16 -33.62 -23.57
C TYR A 99 -37.82 -34.90 -22.76
N LEU A 100 -36.58 -35.05 -22.25
CA LEU A 100 -36.20 -36.21 -21.46
C LEU A 100 -36.79 -36.14 -20.04
N THR A 101 -37.31 -37.27 -19.55
CA THR A 101 -37.81 -37.36 -18.18
C THR A 101 -36.65 -37.40 -17.18
N GLN A 102 -36.92 -37.04 -15.92
CA GLN A 102 -35.90 -37.08 -14.85
C GLN A 102 -35.31 -38.49 -14.66
N LEU A 103 -36.13 -39.54 -14.86
CA LEU A 103 -35.69 -40.93 -14.84
C LEU A 103 -34.69 -41.24 -15.98
N GLN A 104 -34.93 -40.72 -17.18
CA GLN A 104 -34.02 -40.88 -18.32
C GLN A 104 -32.71 -40.10 -18.14
N LEU A 105 -32.76 -38.95 -17.46
CA LEU A 105 -31.54 -38.21 -17.07
C LEU A 105 -30.74 -38.95 -15.99
N CYS A 106 -31.39 -39.65 -15.06
CA CYS A 106 -30.72 -40.54 -14.12
C CYS A 106 -30.00 -41.68 -14.85
N GLN A 107 -30.68 -42.34 -15.81
CA GLN A 107 -30.10 -43.42 -16.61
C GLN A 107 -28.91 -42.94 -17.45
N TRP A 108 -29.01 -41.76 -18.06
CA TRP A 108 -27.90 -41.16 -18.79
C TRP A 108 -26.71 -40.87 -17.86
N PHE A 109 -26.96 -40.27 -16.70
CA PHE A 109 -25.90 -39.93 -15.74
C PHE A 109 -25.19 -41.18 -15.20
N GLU A 110 -25.93 -42.26 -14.98
CA GLU A 110 -25.39 -43.54 -14.54
C GLU A 110 -24.58 -44.23 -15.65
N ALA A 111 -25.03 -44.17 -16.90
CA ALA A 111 -24.29 -44.69 -18.06
C ALA A 111 -22.96 -43.93 -18.29
N GLU A 112 -23.00 -42.60 -18.21
CA GLU A 112 -21.85 -41.72 -18.48
C GLU A 112 -20.81 -41.74 -17.36
N TYR A 113 -21.25 -41.66 -16.10
CA TYR A 113 -20.35 -41.49 -14.95
C TYR A 113 -20.23 -42.73 -14.05
N GLN A 114 -20.89 -43.85 -14.40
CA GLN A 114 -20.90 -45.09 -13.62
C GLN A 114 -21.26 -44.83 -12.15
N GLN A 115 -22.20 -43.91 -11.94
CA GLN A 115 -22.61 -43.44 -10.62
C GLN A 115 -24.13 -43.26 -10.57
N PRO A 116 -24.84 -43.93 -9.65
CA PRO A 116 -26.28 -43.76 -9.51
C PRO A 116 -26.61 -42.38 -8.93
N ILE A 117 -27.62 -41.74 -9.49
CA ILE A 117 -28.16 -40.46 -9.02
C ILE A 117 -29.66 -40.58 -8.74
N ALA A 118 -30.11 -40.02 -7.62
CA ALA A 118 -31.54 -40.00 -7.29
C ALA A 118 -32.25 -38.87 -8.06
N GLU A 119 -33.51 -39.08 -8.46
CA GLU A 119 -34.34 -38.09 -9.15
C GLU A 119 -34.45 -36.76 -8.38
N SER A 120 -34.53 -36.82 -7.05
CA SER A 120 -34.52 -35.63 -6.18
C SER A 120 -33.22 -34.81 -6.27
N SER A 121 -32.11 -35.44 -6.65
CA SER A 121 -30.83 -34.76 -6.89
C SER A 121 -30.80 -34.13 -8.28
N VAL A 122 -31.35 -34.79 -9.30
CA VAL A 122 -31.51 -34.22 -10.65
C VAL A 122 -32.36 -32.96 -10.59
N SER A 123 -33.54 -33.02 -9.98
CA SER A 123 -34.41 -31.85 -9.79
C SER A 123 -33.71 -30.70 -9.05
N ARG A 124 -32.92 -31.02 -8.01
CA ARG A 124 -32.15 -30.01 -7.27
C ARG A 124 -31.01 -29.39 -8.08
N ILE A 125 -30.39 -30.13 -9.01
CA ILE A 125 -29.30 -29.64 -9.86
C ILE A 125 -29.85 -28.78 -11.01
N LEU A 126 -31.04 -29.10 -11.52
CA LEU A 126 -31.72 -28.34 -12.56
C LEU A 126 -32.41 -27.05 -12.04
N SER A 127 -32.50 -26.84 -10.73
CA SER A 127 -33.11 -25.64 -10.16
C SER A 127 -32.18 -24.41 -10.21
N SER A 128 -32.76 -23.24 -9.93
CA SER A 128 -32.07 -21.95 -9.91
C SER A 128 -30.87 -21.86 -8.96
N ARG A 129 -30.75 -22.82 -8.03
CA ARG A 129 -29.62 -22.94 -7.11
C ARG A 129 -28.28 -23.16 -7.82
N TYR A 130 -28.29 -23.70 -9.05
CA TYR A 130 -27.07 -24.05 -9.79
C TYR A 130 -26.94 -23.32 -11.14
N ASP A 131 -27.74 -22.29 -11.41
CA ASP A 131 -27.65 -21.49 -12.65
C ASP A 131 -26.27 -20.84 -12.83
N SER A 132 -25.61 -20.48 -11.73
CA SER A 132 -24.23 -19.96 -11.74
C SER A 132 -23.17 -20.93 -12.27
N LEU A 133 -23.50 -22.21 -12.51
CA LEU A 133 -22.59 -23.16 -13.14
C LEU A 133 -22.52 -23.02 -14.66
N ASP A 134 -23.53 -22.42 -15.30
CA ASP A 134 -23.66 -22.37 -16.76
C ASP A 134 -22.66 -21.38 -17.42
N GLY A 135 -21.95 -20.57 -16.63
CA GLY A 135 -20.90 -19.63 -17.06
C GLY A 135 -19.56 -19.76 -16.32
N ALA A 136 -19.29 -20.88 -15.66
CA ALA A 136 -18.12 -21.07 -14.80
C ALA A 136 -16.83 -21.49 -15.57
N SER A 137 -15.67 -20.97 -15.16
CA SER A 137 -14.37 -21.32 -15.77
C SER A 137 -13.87 -22.73 -15.37
N SER A 138 -12.93 -23.30 -16.13
CA SER A 138 -12.44 -24.69 -15.97
C SER A 138 -11.92 -25.02 -14.56
N HIS A 139 -11.27 -24.07 -13.89
CA HIS A 139 -10.81 -24.19 -12.50
C HIS A 139 -11.97 -24.26 -11.49
N GLN A 140 -13.08 -23.57 -11.77
CA GLN A 140 -14.26 -23.50 -10.89
C GLN A 140 -15.13 -24.77 -10.93
N LEU A 141 -15.00 -25.59 -11.97
CA LEU A 141 -15.73 -26.84 -12.16
C LEU A 141 -15.13 -28.04 -11.41
N ARG A 142 -13.86 -27.92 -10.96
CA ARG A 142 -13.13 -28.97 -10.22
C ARG A 142 -13.56 -29.10 -8.75
N ALA A 143 -14.18 -28.06 -8.18
CA ALA A 143 -14.61 -28.02 -6.79
C ALA A 143 -15.97 -28.72 -6.56
N LYS A 144 -16.15 -29.38 -5.39
CA LYS A 144 -17.35 -30.19 -5.07
C LYS A 144 -18.52 -29.40 -4.44
N ARG A 145 -18.27 -28.18 -3.94
CA ARG A 145 -19.25 -27.20 -3.41
C ARG A 145 -18.63 -25.79 -3.42
N ARG A 146 -19.36 -24.77 -3.88
CA ARG A 146 -19.07 -23.37 -3.50
C ARG A 146 -19.57 -23.17 -2.07
N ARG A 147 -18.70 -22.81 -1.14
CA ARG A 147 -19.12 -22.00 0.02
C ARG A 147 -18.70 -20.58 -0.34
N ALA A 148 -19.65 -19.65 -0.39
CA ALA A 148 -19.32 -18.24 -0.51
C ALA A 148 -18.35 -17.87 0.62
N GLU A 149 -17.35 -17.05 0.29
CA GLU A 149 -16.43 -16.49 1.28
C GLU A 149 -17.24 -15.77 2.34
N SER A 150 -17.02 -16.12 3.61
CA SER A 150 -17.74 -15.46 4.70
C SER A 150 -17.19 -14.06 4.93
N TRP A 151 -15.87 -13.86 4.73
CA TRP A 151 -15.14 -12.61 4.99
C TRP A 151 -14.04 -12.42 3.92
N PRO A 152 -14.39 -11.93 2.72
CA PRO A 152 -13.44 -11.80 1.61
C PRO A 152 -12.30 -10.83 1.92
N GLU A 153 -12.55 -9.73 2.65
CA GLU A 153 -11.52 -8.75 3.02
C GLU A 153 -10.46 -9.34 3.95
N LEU A 154 -10.90 -10.09 4.97
CA LEU A 154 -10.01 -10.78 5.89
C LEU A 154 -9.17 -11.84 5.19
N GLU A 155 -9.78 -12.62 4.30
CA GLU A 155 -9.06 -13.66 3.58
C GLU A 155 -8.04 -13.08 2.61
N ARG A 156 -8.36 -11.97 1.92
CA ARG A 156 -7.41 -11.25 1.06
C ARG A 156 -6.23 -10.70 1.87
N ALA A 157 -6.51 -10.02 2.98
CA ALA A 157 -5.48 -9.49 3.88
C ALA A 157 -4.57 -10.60 4.43
N LEU A 158 -5.15 -11.72 4.87
CA LEU A 158 -4.37 -12.86 5.36
C LEU A 158 -3.53 -13.52 4.29
N TYR A 159 -4.06 -13.64 3.07
CA TYR A 159 -3.32 -14.20 1.96
C TYR A 159 -2.09 -13.35 1.63
N GLU A 160 -2.27 -12.03 1.54
CA GLU A 160 -1.17 -11.08 1.32
C GLU A 160 -0.12 -11.16 2.44
N TRP A 161 -0.55 -11.25 3.70
CA TRP A 161 0.34 -11.42 4.84
C TRP A 161 1.14 -12.73 4.79
N ILE A 162 0.47 -13.86 4.51
CA ILE A 162 1.11 -15.17 4.40
C ILE A 162 2.21 -15.13 3.35
N ARG A 163 1.94 -14.54 2.18
CA ARG A 163 2.91 -14.52 1.09
C ARG A 163 4.14 -13.68 1.41
N ARG A 164 3.96 -12.53 2.06
CA ARG A 164 5.08 -11.68 2.47
C ARG A 164 5.97 -12.30 3.54
N VAL A 165 5.38 -13.07 4.46
CA VAL A 165 6.16 -13.75 5.52
C VAL A 165 6.76 -15.07 5.03
N GLN A 166 6.14 -15.74 4.05
CA GLN A 166 6.60 -17.03 3.51
C GLN A 166 7.98 -16.95 2.84
N ASP A 167 8.34 -15.79 2.30
CA ASP A 167 9.68 -15.56 1.72
C ASP A 167 10.77 -15.46 2.80
N GLN A 168 10.40 -15.19 4.06
CA GLN A 168 11.33 -15.03 5.18
C GLN A 168 11.32 -16.19 6.18
N GLU A 169 10.15 -16.78 6.45
CA GLU A 169 9.97 -17.79 7.50
C GLU A 169 8.96 -18.89 7.14
N SER A 170 9.10 -20.07 7.75
CA SER A 170 8.11 -21.15 7.63
C SER A 170 6.87 -20.86 8.48
N LEU A 171 5.71 -20.76 7.84
CA LEU A 171 4.46 -20.38 8.49
C LEU A 171 3.67 -21.58 9.04
N SER A 172 3.28 -21.51 10.31
CA SER A 172 2.39 -22.51 10.94
C SER A 172 0.91 -22.14 10.82
N GLN A 173 0.01 -23.13 10.79
CA GLN A 173 -1.44 -22.87 10.78
C GLN A 173 -1.91 -22.11 12.04
N HIS A 174 -1.25 -22.31 13.18
CA HIS A 174 -1.55 -21.59 14.41
C HIS A 174 -1.27 -20.08 14.26
N LEU A 175 -0.15 -19.74 13.63
CA LEU A 175 0.23 -18.34 13.40
C LEU A 175 -0.76 -17.63 12.47
N ILE A 176 -1.22 -18.32 11.42
CA ILE A 176 -2.26 -17.80 10.50
C ILE A 176 -3.56 -17.53 11.26
N LEU A 177 -3.96 -18.43 12.16
CA LEU A 177 -5.17 -18.24 12.98
C LEU A 177 -5.02 -17.10 13.98
N GLN A 178 -3.85 -16.95 14.59
CA GLN A 178 -3.57 -15.82 15.49
C GLN A 178 -3.63 -14.50 14.71
N LYS A 179 -3.10 -14.48 13.48
CA LYS A 179 -3.17 -13.31 12.60
C LYS A 179 -4.58 -12.98 12.14
N ALA A 180 -5.39 -13.99 11.86
CA ALA A 180 -6.79 -13.80 11.50
C ALA A 180 -7.56 -13.06 12.61
N ARG A 181 -7.24 -13.35 13.88
CA ARG A 181 -7.82 -12.66 15.04
C ARG A 181 -7.38 -11.21 15.15
N THR A 182 -6.09 -10.93 14.96
CA THR A 182 -5.58 -9.54 15.00
C THR A 182 -6.16 -8.69 13.87
N PHE A 183 -6.32 -9.28 12.67
CA PHE A 183 -6.93 -8.59 11.54
C PHE A 183 -8.44 -8.38 11.74
N TRP A 184 -9.13 -9.35 12.35
CA TRP A 184 -10.57 -9.23 12.64
C TRP A 184 -10.90 -7.98 13.46
N GLU A 185 -10.13 -7.72 14.52
CA GLU A 185 -10.36 -6.58 15.42
C GLU A 185 -10.28 -5.23 14.68
N ARG A 186 -9.45 -5.14 13.64
CA ARG A 186 -9.25 -3.92 12.83
C ARG A 186 -10.20 -3.82 11.65
N LEU A 187 -10.49 -4.92 10.98
CA LEU A 187 -11.35 -4.98 9.79
C LEU A 187 -12.85 -4.89 10.13
N TYR A 188 -13.26 -5.49 11.25
CA TYR A 188 -14.67 -5.55 11.65
C TYR A 188 -14.85 -5.06 13.10
N PRO A 189 -14.58 -3.78 13.38
CA PRO A 189 -14.71 -3.23 14.72
C PRO A 189 -16.16 -3.37 15.21
N GLY A 190 -16.34 -3.92 16.40
CA GLY A 190 -17.66 -4.13 17.02
C GLY A 190 -18.43 -5.37 16.55
N GLN A 191 -17.90 -6.17 15.63
CA GLN A 191 -18.50 -7.48 15.29
C GLN A 191 -17.97 -8.60 16.18
N ALA A 192 -18.86 -9.53 16.56
CA ALA A 192 -18.47 -10.70 17.34
C ALA A 192 -17.46 -11.56 16.58
N MET A 193 -16.29 -11.78 17.19
CA MET A 193 -15.22 -12.54 16.56
C MET A 193 -15.67 -13.98 16.27
N PRO A 194 -15.52 -14.46 15.03
CA PRO A 194 -15.87 -15.81 14.70
C PRO A 194 -14.88 -16.80 15.30
N GLN A 195 -15.37 -17.99 15.62
CA GLN A 195 -14.49 -19.10 15.94
C GLN A 195 -13.86 -19.59 14.65
N PHE A 196 -12.67 -19.07 14.32
CA PHE A 196 -11.83 -19.48 13.18
C PHE A 196 -11.53 -20.99 13.24
N SER A 197 -12.51 -21.81 12.85
CA SER A 197 -12.46 -23.25 13.03
C SER A 197 -11.48 -23.90 12.06
N ASN A 198 -11.04 -25.12 12.38
CA ASN A 198 -10.27 -25.96 11.45
C ASN A 198 -10.99 -26.20 10.10
N GLY A 199 -12.32 -26.01 10.07
CA GLY A 199 -13.12 -26.06 8.84
C GLY A 199 -13.04 -24.78 8.01
N TRP A 200 -12.93 -23.61 8.65
CA TRP A 200 -12.65 -22.34 7.97
C TRP A 200 -11.23 -22.33 7.42
N MET A 201 -10.23 -22.71 8.22
CA MET A 201 -8.83 -22.75 7.81
C MET A 201 -8.60 -23.64 6.59
N ARG A 202 -9.19 -24.85 6.57
CA ARG A 202 -9.15 -25.73 5.38
C ARG A 202 -9.84 -25.14 4.16
N GLY A 203 -10.92 -24.38 4.37
CA GLY A 203 -11.61 -23.66 3.30
C GLY A 203 -10.75 -22.53 2.72
N PHE A 204 -10.14 -21.73 3.60
CA PHE A 204 -9.23 -20.64 3.24
C PHE A 204 -8.03 -21.18 2.46
N GLN A 205 -7.32 -22.18 3.00
CA GLN A 205 -6.18 -22.80 2.32
C GLN A 205 -6.55 -23.38 0.95
N SER A 206 -7.74 -23.99 0.82
CA SER A 206 -8.21 -24.53 -0.45
C SER A 206 -8.62 -23.46 -1.46
N ARG A 207 -9.09 -22.29 -1.02
CA ARG A 207 -9.48 -21.18 -1.92
C ARG A 207 -8.26 -20.46 -2.47
N TRP A 208 -7.25 -20.25 -1.63
CA TRP A 208 -6.04 -19.50 -1.93
C TRP A 208 -4.84 -20.39 -2.33
N ASP A 209 -5.09 -21.68 -2.58
CA ASP A 209 -4.09 -22.70 -2.97
C ASP A 209 -2.84 -22.74 -2.06
N ILE A 210 -3.05 -22.62 -0.74
CA ILE A 210 -1.98 -22.65 0.26
C ILE A 210 -1.68 -24.10 0.62
N ASN A 211 -0.79 -24.74 -0.16
CA ASN A 211 -0.34 -26.11 0.07
C ASN A 211 0.73 -26.21 1.18
N LYS A 212 0.78 -27.33 1.93
CA LYS A 212 1.80 -27.57 2.97
C LYS A 212 3.25 -27.53 2.42
N SER A 213 3.44 -27.81 1.14
CA SER A 213 4.73 -27.68 0.44
C SER A 213 5.12 -26.23 0.17
N ASN A 214 4.15 -25.30 0.08
CA ASN A 214 4.41 -23.86 -0.09
C ASN A 214 4.81 -23.22 1.26
N LEU A 215 4.29 -23.72 2.39
CA LEU A 215 4.59 -23.18 3.73
C LEU A 215 6.00 -23.52 4.26
N GLN A 216 6.74 -24.40 3.58
CA GLN A 216 8.16 -24.63 3.84
C GLN A 216 8.96 -23.72 2.92
N GLY A 217 9.41 -22.59 3.47
CA GLY A 217 10.19 -21.58 2.75
C GLY A 217 11.33 -22.22 1.97
N LYS A 218 11.31 -22.06 0.64
CA LYS A 218 12.54 -22.19 -0.13
C LYS A 218 13.33 -20.94 0.20
N SER A 219 14.24 -21.06 1.15
CA SER A 219 15.30 -20.07 1.31
C SER A 219 16.11 -20.14 0.02
N ALA A 220 15.76 -19.30 -0.95
CA ALA A 220 16.68 -18.94 -2.00
C ALA A 220 17.78 -18.20 -1.26
N SER A 221 18.89 -18.89 -1.01
CA SER A 221 20.14 -18.22 -0.71
C SER A 221 20.38 -17.26 -1.87
N HIS A 222 20.04 -15.99 -1.68
CA HIS A 222 20.48 -14.92 -2.56
C HIS A 222 22.00 -14.94 -2.50
N SER A 223 22.62 -15.61 -3.47
CA SER A 223 24.03 -15.45 -3.73
C SER A 223 24.25 -13.98 -4.03
N ASP A 224 25.09 -13.37 -3.22
CA ASP A 224 25.67 -12.04 -3.39
C ASP A 224 26.36 -11.96 -4.75
N ASP A 225 25.60 -11.63 -5.80
CA ASP A 225 26.15 -10.85 -6.91
C ASP A 225 25.04 -10.16 -7.73
N GLY A 226 24.36 -9.18 -7.13
CA GLY A 226 23.46 -8.29 -7.88
C GLY A 226 24.15 -7.61 -9.07
N THR A 227 25.49 -7.59 -9.11
CA THR A 227 26.27 -7.13 -10.26
C THR A 227 26.15 -8.08 -11.46
N VAL A 228 26.16 -9.40 -11.24
CA VAL A 228 26.00 -10.39 -12.32
C VAL A 228 24.60 -10.35 -12.91
N GLU A 229 23.56 -10.25 -12.07
CA GLU A 229 22.19 -10.08 -12.56
C GLU A 229 22.04 -8.81 -13.40
N MET A 230 22.69 -7.72 -12.96
CA MET A 230 22.69 -6.46 -13.70
C MET A 230 23.40 -6.53 -15.06
N ILE A 231 24.39 -7.42 -15.26
CA ILE A 231 25.01 -7.62 -16.58
C ILE A 231 23.94 -8.10 -17.57
N GLY A 232 23.14 -9.09 -17.19
CA GLY A 232 22.05 -9.61 -18.03
C GLY A 232 20.97 -8.56 -18.30
N ILE A 233 20.57 -7.81 -17.27
CA ILE A 233 19.59 -6.73 -17.40
C ILE A 233 20.08 -5.65 -18.37
N ARG A 234 21.33 -5.19 -18.24
CA ARG A 234 21.91 -4.18 -19.14
C ARG A 234 21.96 -4.65 -20.60
N GLN A 235 22.32 -5.90 -20.82
CA GLN A 235 22.29 -6.50 -22.17
C GLN A 235 20.89 -6.55 -22.76
N LEU A 236 19.88 -6.84 -21.93
CA LEU A 236 18.48 -6.85 -22.35
C LEU A 236 17.98 -5.44 -22.68
N LEU A 237 18.32 -4.45 -21.84
CA LEU A 237 17.93 -3.05 -22.03
C LEU A 237 18.50 -2.45 -23.32
N ASN A 238 19.69 -2.87 -23.77
CA ASN A 238 20.27 -2.44 -25.04
C ASN A 238 19.43 -2.82 -26.28
N GLN A 239 18.44 -3.70 -26.15
CA GLN A 239 17.54 -4.08 -27.23
C GLN A 239 16.36 -3.11 -27.39
N TYR A 240 16.17 -2.19 -26.44
CA TYR A 240 15.08 -1.22 -26.42
C TYR A 240 15.60 0.18 -26.74
N ALA A 241 14.77 1.00 -27.38
CA ALA A 241 15.09 2.41 -27.55
C ALA A 241 15.04 3.12 -26.18
N PRO A 242 15.91 4.10 -25.90
CA PRO A 242 15.89 4.83 -24.62
C PRO A 242 14.52 5.42 -24.24
N ARG A 243 13.75 5.89 -25.23
CA ARG A 243 12.38 6.39 -25.03
C ARG A 243 11.38 5.36 -24.51
N ASP A 244 11.69 4.07 -24.68
CA ASP A 244 10.83 2.92 -24.33
C ASP A 244 11.30 2.21 -23.06
N ILE A 245 12.34 2.72 -22.40
CA ILE A 245 12.82 2.21 -21.11
C ILE A 245 12.33 3.14 -20.02
N PHE A 246 11.35 2.70 -19.25
CA PHE A 246 10.79 3.42 -18.12
C PHE A 246 11.29 2.83 -16.81
N ALA A 247 11.32 3.67 -15.77
CA ALA A 247 11.47 3.24 -14.39
C ALA A 247 10.41 3.92 -13.54
N CYS A 248 9.96 3.26 -12.48
CA CYS A 248 9.09 3.85 -11.48
C CYS A 248 9.61 3.58 -10.07
N ASP A 249 9.32 4.51 -9.18
CA ASP A 249 9.67 4.43 -7.77
C ASP A 249 8.81 5.39 -6.94
N GLU A 250 8.69 5.11 -5.66
CA GLU A 250 7.96 5.94 -4.70
C GLU A 250 8.89 6.62 -3.70
N THR A 251 8.50 7.82 -3.28
CA THR A 251 9.09 8.43 -2.10
C THR A 251 8.03 9.02 -1.20
N ALA A 252 8.25 8.91 0.11
CA ALA A 252 7.44 9.64 1.08
C ALA A 252 8.01 11.04 1.29
N LEU A 253 7.13 11.94 1.69
CA LEU A 253 7.44 13.32 2.01
C LEU A 253 6.66 13.72 3.27
N LEU A 254 7.39 14.07 4.33
CA LEU A 254 6.83 14.70 5.53
C LEU A 254 6.72 16.20 5.27
N TRP A 255 5.57 16.60 4.73
CA TRP A 255 5.37 17.91 4.12
C TRP A 255 5.05 19.04 5.12
N LYS A 256 4.93 18.71 6.41
CA LYS A 256 4.85 19.69 7.52
C LYS A 256 6.01 19.58 8.51
N ARG A 257 7.09 18.85 8.19
CA ARG A 257 8.20 18.64 9.13
C ARG A 257 8.98 19.93 9.34
N ILE A 258 9.08 20.36 10.59
CA ILE A 258 9.95 21.47 11.01
C ILE A 258 11.40 20.97 11.07
N PRO A 259 12.38 21.74 10.58
CA PRO A 259 13.80 21.38 10.62
C PRO A 259 14.43 21.59 12.01
N GLU A 260 13.87 20.97 13.05
CA GLU A 260 14.39 21.04 14.43
C GLU A 260 14.94 19.69 14.91
N SER A 261 16.11 19.69 15.56
CA SER A 261 16.72 18.51 16.18
C SER A 261 16.27 18.35 17.65
N GLY A 262 15.92 17.13 18.07
CA GLY A 262 15.68 16.77 19.48
C GLY A 262 14.34 16.09 19.78
N LEU A 263 14.16 15.64 21.04
CA LEU A 263 12.93 15.01 21.57
C LEU A 263 11.73 15.99 21.69
N ALA A 264 11.93 17.26 21.34
CA ALA A 264 10.92 18.32 21.37
C ALA A 264 9.81 18.18 20.31
N ILE A 265 9.93 17.20 19.40
CA ILE A 265 8.86 16.80 18.45
C ILE A 265 7.54 16.48 19.18
N ALA A 266 7.60 16.05 20.44
CA ALA A 266 6.43 15.67 21.23
C ALA A 266 5.67 16.83 21.90
N GLY A 267 6.04 18.12 21.70
CA GLY A 267 5.33 19.19 22.41
C GLY A 267 5.50 20.64 21.97
N HIS A 268 6.15 20.93 20.83
CA HIS A 268 6.39 22.32 20.39
C HIS A 268 5.46 22.84 19.28
N THR A 269 4.46 22.08 18.83
CA THR A 269 3.39 22.67 18.02
C THR A 269 2.32 23.26 18.96
N PRO A 270 1.99 24.57 18.85
CA PRO A 270 0.88 25.18 19.62
C PRO A 270 -0.46 24.46 19.43
N THR A 271 -0.56 23.65 18.37
CA THR A 271 -1.74 22.96 17.87
C THR A 271 -1.78 21.46 18.21
N GLY A 272 -0.76 20.88 18.86
CA GLY A 272 -0.73 19.48 19.26
C GLY A 272 -0.69 18.48 18.09
N THR A 273 -0.37 18.94 16.89
CA THR A 273 -0.22 18.10 15.69
C THR A 273 1.22 17.61 15.58
N ASN A 274 1.43 16.31 15.53
CA ASN A 274 2.73 15.72 15.19
C ASN A 274 3.01 16.16 13.75
N GLY A 275 3.97 17.06 13.50
CA GLY A 275 4.33 17.61 12.17
C GLY A 275 4.85 16.60 11.14
N ASN A 276 4.38 15.36 11.20
CA ASN A 276 4.75 14.20 10.41
C ASN A 276 3.63 13.84 9.42
N ASP A 277 2.87 14.83 8.93
CA ASP A 277 1.89 14.59 7.87
C ASP A 277 2.63 14.03 6.65
N ARG A 278 2.26 12.80 6.27
CA ARG A 278 2.91 12.04 5.20
C ARG A 278 2.14 12.18 3.90
N LEU A 279 2.89 12.40 2.81
CA LEU A 279 2.43 12.31 1.44
C LEU A 279 3.36 11.36 0.70
N THR A 280 2.86 10.28 0.12
CA THR A 280 3.66 9.40 -0.75
C THR A 280 3.43 9.79 -2.20
N THR A 281 4.51 9.90 -2.97
CA THR A 281 4.48 10.27 -4.38
C THR A 281 5.15 9.17 -5.20
N CYS A 282 4.46 8.66 -6.22
CA CYS A 282 4.98 7.72 -7.20
C CYS A 282 5.38 8.48 -8.47
N PHE A 283 6.61 8.22 -8.91
CA PHE A 283 7.26 8.87 -10.03
C PHE A 283 7.48 7.85 -11.13
N CYS A 284 7.39 8.28 -12.38
CA CYS A 284 7.77 7.45 -13.51
C CYS A 284 8.24 8.31 -14.69
N CYS A 285 9.36 7.93 -15.28
CA CYS A 285 9.95 8.63 -16.42
C CYS A 285 10.73 7.64 -17.30
N ASN A 286 11.03 8.05 -18.52
CA ASN A 286 11.83 7.27 -19.47
C ASN A 286 13.31 7.65 -19.49
N SER A 287 14.13 6.76 -20.05
CA SER A 287 15.59 6.86 -19.99
C SER A 287 16.20 8.03 -20.76
N ASP A 288 15.50 8.62 -21.73
CA ASP A 288 15.95 9.79 -22.47
C ASP A 288 15.31 11.11 -22.02
N ALA A 289 14.57 11.07 -20.91
CA ALA A 289 13.89 12.22 -20.30
C ALA A 289 12.77 12.85 -21.15
N SER A 290 12.44 12.32 -22.33
CA SER A 290 11.40 12.89 -23.18
C SER A 290 9.99 12.71 -22.63
N GLU A 291 9.79 11.76 -21.72
CA GLU A 291 8.50 11.51 -21.08
C GLU A 291 8.65 11.40 -19.56
N ARG A 292 8.02 12.35 -18.87
CA ARG A 292 7.77 12.31 -17.43
C ARG A 292 6.27 12.10 -17.24
N LEU A 293 5.90 11.06 -16.49
CA LEU A 293 4.50 10.75 -16.29
C LEU A 293 3.88 11.60 -15.17
N PRO A 294 2.56 11.86 -15.24
CA PRO A 294 1.81 12.47 -14.15
C PRO A 294 2.07 11.79 -12.81
N LEU A 295 2.29 12.59 -11.76
CA LEU A 295 2.53 12.09 -10.41
C LEU A 295 1.28 11.41 -9.85
N TRP A 296 1.50 10.31 -9.13
CA TRP A 296 0.46 9.69 -8.30
C TRP A 296 0.75 9.98 -6.84
N PHE A 297 -0.20 10.63 -6.18
CA PHE A 297 -0.13 10.98 -4.77
C PHE A 297 -0.99 10.03 -3.95
N VAL A 298 -0.46 9.61 -2.80
CA VAL A 298 -1.21 8.92 -1.76
C VAL A 298 -1.18 9.74 -0.49
N GLY A 299 -2.34 10.22 -0.05
CA GLY A 299 -2.50 10.92 1.22
C GLY A 299 -3.32 10.15 2.25
N THR A 300 -3.57 10.79 3.39
CA THR A 300 -4.37 10.20 4.48
C THR A 300 -5.87 10.38 4.29
N ALA A 301 -6.28 11.50 3.68
CA ALA A 301 -7.67 11.87 3.50
C ALA A 301 -8.18 11.54 2.08
N LYS A 302 -9.39 10.98 2.00
CA LYS A 302 -10.09 10.73 0.72
C LYS A 302 -10.31 12.01 -0.09
N ARG A 303 -10.71 13.07 0.60
CA ARG A 303 -10.93 14.40 0.04
C ARG A 303 -10.32 15.42 1.02
N PRO A 304 -9.07 15.81 0.83
CA PRO A 304 -8.43 16.78 1.73
C PRO A 304 -9.19 18.10 1.73
N GLN A 305 -9.34 18.71 2.91
CA GLN A 305 -10.20 19.87 3.10
C GLN A 305 -9.68 21.09 2.32
N ALA A 306 -8.37 21.18 2.13
CA ALA A 306 -7.75 22.23 1.33
C ALA A 306 -8.29 22.30 -0.11
N PHE A 307 -8.61 21.16 -0.74
CA PHE A 307 -9.16 21.15 -2.10
C PHE A 307 -10.62 21.57 -2.12
N SER A 308 -11.43 21.06 -1.19
CA SER A 308 -12.86 21.39 -1.12
C SER A 308 -13.08 22.86 -0.74
N ALA A 309 -12.32 23.37 0.24
CA ALA A 309 -12.36 24.77 0.66
C ALA A 309 -11.91 25.72 -0.46
N ALA A 310 -11.04 25.26 -1.38
CA ALA A 310 -10.58 26.04 -2.52
C ALA A 310 -11.43 25.87 -3.79
N GLY A 311 -12.43 24.98 -3.78
CA GLY A 311 -13.19 24.64 -4.99
C GLY A 311 -12.34 23.99 -6.10
N ILE A 312 -11.24 23.33 -5.74
CA ILE A 312 -10.30 22.72 -6.70
C ILE A 312 -10.65 21.25 -6.91
N ASN A 313 -10.80 20.86 -8.18
CA ASN A 313 -10.77 19.46 -8.57
C ASN A 313 -9.30 19.01 -8.70
N ILE A 314 -8.90 18.01 -7.92
CA ILE A 314 -7.52 17.53 -7.88
C ILE A 314 -7.03 17.00 -9.24
N GLU A 315 -7.92 16.38 -10.01
CA GLU A 315 -7.58 15.85 -11.35
C GLU A 315 -7.20 16.99 -12.32
N ASN A 316 -7.67 18.22 -12.08
CA ASN A 316 -7.29 19.39 -12.90
C ASN A 316 -5.86 19.87 -12.61
N LEU A 317 -5.19 19.35 -11.58
CA LEU A 317 -3.79 19.65 -11.30
C LEU A 317 -2.82 18.82 -12.15
N GLY A 318 -3.31 17.88 -12.96
CA GLY A 318 -2.45 17.01 -13.78
C GLY A 318 -1.83 15.86 -12.99
N CYS A 319 -2.45 15.44 -11.89
CA CYS A 319 -1.98 14.34 -11.05
C CYS A 319 -3.12 13.38 -10.68
N HIS A 320 -2.77 12.21 -10.16
CA HIS A 320 -3.74 11.23 -9.66
C HIS A 320 -3.69 11.15 -8.13
N TRP A 321 -4.85 11.19 -7.48
CA TRP A 321 -4.95 11.13 -6.01
C TRP A 321 -5.56 9.84 -5.50
N ARG A 322 -4.85 9.16 -4.60
CA ARG A 322 -5.32 8.01 -3.83
C ARG A 322 -5.13 8.28 -2.35
N PHE A 323 -5.72 7.43 -1.51
CA PHE A 323 -5.68 7.62 -0.07
C PHE A 323 -5.74 6.29 0.67
N ASN A 324 -5.16 6.27 1.86
CA ASN A 324 -5.37 5.26 2.90
C ASN A 324 -4.93 5.87 4.25
N THR A 325 -5.23 5.21 5.37
CA THR A 325 -4.96 5.76 6.72
C THR A 325 -3.49 6.09 7.00
N ARG A 326 -2.56 5.58 6.18
CA ARG A 326 -1.11 5.76 6.36
C ARG A 326 -0.41 6.57 5.27
N ALA A 327 -1.14 6.97 4.23
CA ALA A 327 -0.57 7.56 3.03
C ALA A 327 0.53 6.67 2.41
N TRP A 328 0.38 5.35 2.39
CA TRP A 328 1.38 4.41 1.86
C TRP A 328 1.05 3.91 0.46
N MET A 329 2.05 3.56 -0.34
CA MET A 329 1.83 2.81 -1.57
C MET A 329 1.46 1.36 -1.22
N THR A 330 0.26 0.92 -1.61
CA THR A 330 -0.20 -0.46 -1.37
C THR A 330 -0.22 -1.24 -2.68
N SER A 331 -0.26 -2.57 -2.59
CA SER A 331 -0.42 -3.46 -3.74
C SER A 331 -1.63 -3.07 -4.59
N THR A 332 -2.78 -2.78 -3.97
CA THR A 332 -4.00 -2.37 -4.70
C THR A 332 -3.82 -1.05 -5.47
N ILE A 333 -3.21 -0.04 -4.85
CA ILE A 333 -2.97 1.26 -5.54
C ILE A 333 -1.98 1.05 -6.68
N PHE A 334 -0.94 0.26 -6.45
CA PHE A 334 0.06 -0.02 -7.47
C PHE A 334 -0.50 -0.89 -8.61
N THR A 335 -1.42 -1.82 -8.33
CA THR A 335 -2.17 -2.57 -9.36
C THR A 335 -2.93 -1.62 -10.28
N GLU A 336 -3.60 -0.63 -9.72
CA GLU A 336 -4.30 0.40 -10.49
C GLU A 336 -3.33 1.23 -11.33
N TRP A 337 -2.21 1.66 -10.73
CA TRP A 337 -1.15 2.40 -11.42
C TRP A 337 -0.58 1.59 -12.59
N LEU A 338 -0.32 0.29 -12.41
CA LEU A 338 0.30 -0.57 -13.41
C LEU A 338 -0.63 -0.81 -14.61
N LEU A 339 -1.92 -0.99 -14.37
CA LEU A 339 -2.93 -1.07 -15.43
C LEU A 339 -3.07 0.27 -16.17
N TRP A 340 -3.07 1.40 -15.46
CA TRP A 340 -3.09 2.73 -16.06
C TRP A 340 -1.84 2.98 -16.93
N PHE A 341 -0.66 2.60 -16.44
CA PHE A 341 0.59 2.71 -17.18
C PHE A 341 0.53 1.88 -18.46
N ASP A 342 0.11 0.61 -18.38
CA ASP A 342 0.02 -0.27 -19.55
C ASP A 342 -0.96 0.25 -20.60
N GLN A 343 -2.10 0.78 -20.17
CA GLN A 343 -3.08 1.42 -21.05
C GLN A 343 -2.53 2.69 -21.70
N ARG A 344 -1.77 3.50 -20.95
CA ARG A 344 -1.11 4.70 -21.48
C ARG A 344 -0.09 4.35 -22.57
N MET A 345 0.53 3.18 -22.48
CA MET A 345 1.49 2.67 -23.46
C MET A 345 0.81 1.95 -24.64
N ALA A 346 -0.51 2.03 -24.78
CA ALA A 346 -1.23 1.45 -25.91
C ALA A 346 -0.66 1.93 -27.25
N GLY A 347 -0.28 0.98 -28.11
CA GLY A 347 0.37 1.25 -29.40
C GLY A 347 1.90 1.27 -29.35
N ARG A 348 2.51 1.10 -28.18
CA ARG A 348 3.96 1.04 -27.97
C ARG A 348 4.34 -0.12 -27.06
N LYS A 349 5.48 -0.76 -27.31
CA LYS A 349 6.03 -1.76 -26.38
C LYS A 349 7.14 -1.13 -25.58
N VAL A 350 7.00 -1.13 -24.26
CA VAL A 350 7.96 -0.51 -23.35
C VAL A 350 8.44 -1.52 -22.32
N VAL A 351 9.60 -1.23 -21.75
CA VAL A 351 10.13 -1.90 -20.56
C VAL A 351 9.88 -1.01 -19.36
N LEU A 352 9.43 -1.61 -18.26
CA LEU A 352 9.35 -0.93 -16.97
C LEU A 352 10.30 -1.61 -15.98
N LEU A 353 11.23 -0.83 -15.46
CA LEU A 353 12.15 -1.19 -14.39
C LEU A 353 11.46 -0.99 -13.03
N MET A 354 11.40 -2.06 -12.24
CA MET A 354 10.76 -2.07 -10.91
C MET A 354 11.70 -2.69 -9.87
N ASP A 355 11.62 -2.21 -8.63
CA ASP A 355 12.39 -2.79 -7.53
C ASP A 355 11.69 -4.02 -6.92
N GLY A 356 12.34 -4.63 -5.94
CA GLY A 356 11.84 -5.84 -5.30
C GLY A 356 10.76 -5.63 -4.23
N LEU A 357 10.16 -4.43 -4.10
CA LEU A 357 9.19 -4.13 -3.05
C LEU A 357 7.99 -5.09 -3.11
N SER A 358 7.49 -5.46 -1.93
CA SER A 358 6.41 -6.43 -1.83
C SER A 358 5.16 -5.95 -2.58
N ALA A 359 4.75 -4.69 -2.39
CA ALA A 359 3.58 -4.11 -3.06
C ALA A 359 3.65 -4.24 -4.59
N HIS A 360 4.83 -4.01 -5.18
CA HIS A 360 5.08 -4.13 -6.61
C HIS A 360 4.93 -5.57 -7.09
N LYS A 361 5.55 -6.53 -6.37
CA LYS A 361 5.46 -7.96 -6.69
C LYS A 361 4.02 -8.47 -6.66
N PHE A 362 3.25 -8.12 -5.62
CA PHE A 362 1.84 -8.52 -5.53
C PHE A 362 1.00 -7.96 -6.67
N ALA A 363 1.19 -6.67 -6.98
CA ALA A 363 0.48 -6.05 -8.09
C ALA A 363 0.78 -6.75 -9.42
N PHE A 364 2.06 -7.01 -9.71
CA PHE A 364 2.44 -7.73 -10.92
C PHE A 364 1.89 -9.16 -10.97
N GLU A 365 1.79 -9.87 -9.85
CA GLU A 365 1.19 -11.21 -9.87
C GLU A 365 -0.33 -11.19 -10.11
N GLU A 366 -1.01 -10.14 -9.65
CA GLU A 366 -2.45 -9.96 -9.86
C GLU A 366 -2.78 -9.62 -11.33
N VAL A 367 -2.00 -8.72 -11.95
CA VAL A 367 -2.33 -8.18 -13.28
C VAL A 367 -1.28 -8.40 -14.37
N GLY A 368 -0.14 -9.02 -14.07
CA GLY A 368 0.98 -9.18 -15.00
C GLY A 368 0.62 -9.93 -16.29
N SER A 369 -0.30 -10.90 -16.20
CA SER A 369 -0.82 -11.62 -17.38
C SER A 369 -1.78 -10.79 -18.24
N GLN A 370 -2.27 -9.66 -17.72
CA GLN A 370 -3.17 -8.74 -18.40
C GLN A 370 -2.43 -7.61 -19.11
N LEU A 371 -1.15 -7.35 -18.74
CA LEU A 371 -0.33 -6.32 -19.35
C LEU A 371 -0.06 -6.68 -20.80
N GLN A 372 -0.43 -5.77 -21.71
CA GLN A 372 -0.26 -5.99 -23.13
C GLN A 372 0.95 -5.23 -23.66
N ASN A 373 1.23 -4.05 -23.14
CA ASN A 373 2.18 -3.08 -23.71
C ASN A 373 3.48 -3.00 -22.92
N THR A 374 3.49 -3.51 -21.70
CA THR A 374 4.58 -3.35 -20.75
C THR A 374 5.27 -4.66 -20.45
N PHE A 375 6.59 -4.69 -20.58
CA PHE A 375 7.44 -5.78 -20.11
C PHE A 375 8.14 -5.37 -18.80
N ILE A 376 7.98 -6.15 -17.74
CA ILE A 376 8.57 -5.85 -16.43
C ILE A 376 9.95 -6.46 -16.31
N ILE A 377 10.92 -5.65 -15.90
CA ILE A 377 12.25 -6.11 -15.48
C ILE A 377 12.44 -5.74 -14.01
N TRP A 378 12.70 -6.77 -13.20
CA TRP A 378 13.01 -6.62 -11.78
C TRP A 378 14.49 -6.24 -11.61
N ILE A 379 14.71 -5.15 -10.88
CA ILE A 379 16.04 -4.70 -10.50
C ILE A 379 16.46 -5.45 -9.22
N PRO A 380 17.74 -5.89 -9.10
CA PRO A 380 18.22 -6.54 -7.89
C PRO A 380 18.12 -5.62 -6.67
N ALA A 381 17.65 -6.17 -5.55
CA ALA A 381 17.54 -5.44 -4.31
C ALA A 381 18.93 -5.00 -3.81
N THR A 382 19.08 -3.71 -3.50
CA THR A 382 20.28 -3.17 -2.87
C THR A 382 19.87 -2.21 -1.75
N PRO A 383 20.56 -2.19 -0.59
CA PRO A 383 20.19 -1.32 0.54
C PRO A 383 20.16 0.17 0.20
N GLU A 384 20.88 0.59 -0.84
CA GLU A 384 21.06 1.98 -1.24
C GLU A 384 20.29 2.35 -2.52
N GLY A 385 19.49 1.44 -3.09
CA GLY A 385 18.80 1.69 -4.37
C GLY A 385 19.78 1.90 -5.54
N LYS A 386 20.96 1.28 -5.48
CA LYS A 386 22.09 1.47 -6.42
C LYS A 386 21.70 1.28 -7.89
N TYR A 387 20.77 0.38 -8.17
CA TYR A 387 20.36 0.04 -9.53
C TYR A 387 19.02 0.65 -9.92
N GLN A 388 18.32 1.33 -9.01
CA GLN A 388 17.04 1.97 -9.28
C GLN A 388 17.30 3.38 -9.84
N PRO A 389 17.02 3.67 -11.13
CA PRO A 389 17.36 4.96 -11.73
C PRO A 389 16.81 6.15 -10.95
N LEU A 390 15.60 6.06 -10.41
CA LEU A 390 15.00 7.17 -9.66
C LEU A 390 15.75 7.46 -8.35
N CYS A 391 16.33 6.44 -7.73
CA CYS A 391 17.21 6.55 -6.57
C CYS A 391 18.62 7.06 -6.93
N GLN A 392 19.02 7.10 -8.22
CA GLN A 392 20.31 7.63 -8.67
C GLN A 392 20.33 9.17 -8.76
N GLY A 393 19.68 9.83 -7.81
CA GLY A 393 19.73 11.28 -7.62
C GLY A 393 18.47 12.05 -8.03
N ILE A 394 17.56 11.48 -8.83
CA ILE A 394 16.29 12.14 -9.21
C ILE A 394 15.46 12.45 -7.97
N LEU A 395 15.14 11.43 -7.16
CA LEU A 395 14.28 11.59 -5.99
C LEU A 395 14.93 12.49 -4.92
N PHE A 396 16.23 12.36 -4.70
CA PHE A 396 16.96 13.23 -3.77
C PHE A 396 16.92 14.69 -4.21
N THR A 397 17.19 14.96 -5.49
CA THR A 397 17.17 16.33 -6.04
C THR A 397 15.77 16.92 -5.96
N TRP A 398 14.75 16.14 -6.31
CA TRP A 398 13.36 16.54 -6.17
C TRP A 398 13.00 16.90 -4.72
N LYS A 399 13.40 16.08 -3.75
CA LYS A 399 13.20 16.37 -2.32
C LYS A 399 13.96 17.61 -1.89
N ALA A 400 15.20 17.80 -2.32
CA ALA A 400 15.98 19.00 -2.00
C ALA A 400 15.27 20.27 -2.50
N TYR A 401 14.78 20.27 -3.73
CA TYR A 401 14.04 21.41 -4.30
C TYR A 401 12.76 21.66 -3.50
N TRP A 402 12.03 20.59 -3.15
CA TRP A 402 10.81 20.71 -2.35
C TRP A 402 11.09 21.28 -0.96
N LYS A 403 12.12 20.76 -0.28
CA LYS A 403 12.51 21.18 1.08
C LYS A 403 13.09 22.59 1.08
N CYS A 404 13.74 23.03 0.00
CA CYS A 404 14.14 24.41 -0.19
C CYS A 404 12.93 25.35 -0.28
N LYS A 405 11.88 24.99 -1.06
CA LYS A 405 10.63 25.78 -1.10
C LYS A 405 9.95 25.80 0.27
N TRP A 406 9.92 24.68 0.98
CA TRP A 406 9.37 24.61 2.32
C TRP A 406 10.13 25.48 3.32
N ALA A 407 11.46 25.40 3.36
CA ALA A 407 12.27 26.24 4.23
C ALA A 407 12.13 27.74 3.91
N SER A 408 12.03 28.09 2.62
CA SER A 408 11.74 29.46 2.19
C SER A 408 10.37 29.93 2.66
N TYR A 409 9.35 29.07 2.57
CA TYR A 409 8.02 29.35 3.07
C TYR A 409 7.98 29.53 4.59
N LEU A 410 8.71 28.68 5.34
CA LEU A 410 8.85 28.80 6.78
C LEU A 410 9.39 30.18 7.17
N VAL A 411 10.49 30.61 6.55
CA VAL A 411 11.11 31.92 6.79
C VAL A 411 10.11 33.04 6.49
N HIS A 412 9.51 33.00 5.30
CA HIS A 412 8.62 34.06 4.83
C HIS A 412 7.36 34.25 5.67
N GLU A 413 6.72 33.16 6.09
CA GLU A 413 5.53 33.23 6.94
C GLU A 413 5.88 33.63 8.37
N HIS A 414 7.01 33.13 8.89
CA HIS A 414 7.51 33.52 10.21
C HIS A 414 7.84 35.02 10.28
N ASP A 415 8.52 35.56 9.26
CA ASP A 415 8.86 36.99 9.17
C ASP A 415 7.62 37.89 9.10
N ARG A 416 6.49 37.36 8.61
CA ARG A 416 5.18 38.03 8.62
C ARG A 416 4.46 37.95 9.97
N GLY A 417 4.96 37.13 10.90
CA GLY A 417 4.33 36.87 12.20
C GLY A 417 3.21 35.81 12.15
N TRP A 418 3.15 34.99 11.10
CA TRP A 418 2.17 33.90 10.95
C TRP A 418 2.83 32.58 11.33
N ASP A 419 2.05 31.61 11.83
CA ASP A 419 2.56 30.26 12.07
C ASP A 419 2.60 29.50 10.73
N PRO A 420 3.79 29.15 10.20
CA PRO A 420 3.91 28.49 8.90
C PRO A 420 3.18 27.13 8.85
N ILE A 421 3.10 26.41 9.96
CA ILE A 421 2.40 25.11 10.02
C ILE A 421 0.90 25.28 9.85
N SER A 422 0.36 26.37 10.39
CA SER A 422 -1.06 26.71 10.25
C SER A 422 -1.41 27.21 8.85
N THR A 423 -0.50 27.83 8.11
CA THR A 423 -0.79 28.35 6.77
C THR A 423 -0.48 27.36 5.65
N MET A 424 0.41 26.40 5.90
CA MET A 424 0.76 25.34 4.95
C MET A 424 -0.43 24.40 4.70
N THR A 425 -0.72 24.15 3.42
CA THR A 425 -1.81 23.25 3.00
C THR A 425 -1.27 22.15 2.08
N ILE A 426 -1.96 21.02 2.05
CA ILE A 426 -1.63 19.94 1.11
C ILE A 426 -1.72 20.40 -0.35
N LEU A 427 -2.55 21.40 -0.65
CA LEU A 427 -2.63 22.02 -1.98
C LEU A 427 -1.31 22.72 -2.36
N HIS A 428 -0.68 23.46 -1.45
CA HIS A 428 0.65 24.04 -1.68
C HIS A 428 1.68 22.93 -1.90
N ALA A 429 1.68 21.91 -1.02
CA ALA A 429 2.61 20.78 -1.12
C ALA A 429 2.54 20.08 -2.49
N ILE A 430 1.32 19.79 -2.99
CA ILE A 430 1.11 19.14 -4.28
C ILE A 430 1.50 20.06 -5.44
N ARG A 431 1.14 21.35 -5.39
CA ARG A 431 1.51 22.29 -6.46
C ARG A 431 3.03 22.41 -6.61
N TRP A 432 3.75 22.48 -5.49
CA TRP A 432 5.21 22.48 -5.52
C TRP A 432 5.76 21.16 -6.05
N ALA A 433 5.24 20.04 -5.57
CA ALA A 433 5.63 18.71 -6.04
C ALA A 433 5.53 18.55 -7.57
N ILE A 434 4.40 18.98 -8.15
CA ILE A 434 4.14 18.93 -9.59
C ILE A 434 5.05 19.91 -10.34
N SER A 435 5.13 21.17 -9.90
CA SER A 435 5.99 22.19 -10.51
C SER A 435 7.45 21.72 -10.60
N ILE A 436 7.97 21.16 -9.51
CA ILE A 436 9.35 20.67 -9.47
C ILE A 436 9.55 19.55 -10.48
N TRP A 437 8.64 18.58 -10.51
CA TRP A 437 8.73 17.42 -11.38
C TRP A 437 8.62 17.76 -12.87
N GLU A 438 7.68 18.64 -13.23
CA GLU A 438 7.36 18.94 -14.63
C GLU A 438 8.22 20.07 -15.21
N ILE A 439 8.63 21.03 -14.39
CA ILE A 439 9.22 22.30 -14.87
C ILE A 439 10.65 22.49 -14.37
N GLU A 440 10.91 22.27 -13.08
CA GLU A 440 12.17 22.73 -12.45
C GLU A 440 13.32 21.72 -12.56
N LEU A 441 13.04 20.41 -12.57
CA LEU A 441 14.08 19.41 -12.79
C LEU A 441 14.53 19.43 -14.25
N ALA A 442 15.83 19.56 -14.48
CA ALA A 442 16.43 19.53 -15.80
C ALA A 442 16.53 18.10 -16.36
N ASP A 443 16.41 17.95 -17.69
CA ASP A 443 16.41 16.66 -18.39
C ASP A 443 17.72 15.87 -18.22
N ASP A 444 18.84 16.57 -18.03
CA ASP A 444 20.15 15.99 -17.81
C ASP A 444 20.21 15.12 -16.54
N ILE A 445 19.53 15.53 -15.46
CA ILE A 445 19.37 14.77 -14.21
C ILE A 445 18.83 13.37 -14.50
N PHE A 446 17.78 13.28 -15.34
CA PHE A 446 17.13 12.03 -15.68
C PHE A 446 18.04 11.14 -16.54
N THR A 447 18.57 11.70 -17.63
CA THR A 447 19.46 10.93 -18.51
C THR A 447 20.71 10.45 -17.78
N HIS A 448 21.24 11.25 -16.85
CA HIS A 448 22.36 10.90 -16.00
C HIS A 448 22.03 9.72 -15.09
N ALA A 449 20.89 9.77 -14.39
CA ALA A 449 20.46 8.74 -13.46
C ALA A 449 20.24 7.37 -14.15
N PHE A 450 19.64 7.36 -15.34
CA PHE A 450 19.53 6.13 -16.14
C PHE A 450 20.87 5.61 -16.64
N ARG A 451 21.79 6.50 -17.07
CA ARG A 451 23.15 6.09 -17.44
C ARG A 451 23.88 5.47 -16.25
N ALA A 452 23.71 5.98 -15.04
CA ALA A 452 24.30 5.42 -13.81
C ALA A 452 23.85 3.98 -13.56
N THR A 453 22.57 3.68 -13.79
CA THR A 453 22.04 2.31 -13.70
C THR A 453 22.54 1.41 -14.85
N MET A 454 22.52 1.93 -16.08
CA MET A 454 22.77 1.14 -17.29
C MET A 454 24.25 0.93 -17.62
N SER A 455 25.15 1.80 -17.12
CA SER A 455 26.59 1.72 -17.38
C SER A 455 27.34 0.93 -16.31
N ILE A 456 28.44 0.29 -16.70
CA ILE A 456 29.39 -0.35 -15.78
C ILE A 456 30.31 0.69 -15.14
N GLU A 457 30.51 1.83 -15.80
CA GLU A 457 31.41 2.89 -15.35
C GLU A 457 30.83 3.64 -14.15
N SER A 458 31.69 4.02 -13.20
CA SER A 458 31.32 4.91 -12.10
C SER A 458 31.03 6.30 -12.66
N ILE A 459 29.76 6.69 -12.68
CA ILE A 459 29.32 8.02 -13.08
C ILE A 459 29.35 8.92 -11.83
N GLU A 460 29.84 10.16 -11.99
CA GLU A 460 29.86 11.16 -10.91
C GLU A 460 28.45 11.40 -10.37
N ARG A 461 28.29 11.73 -9.09
CA ARG A 461 26.95 12.00 -8.54
C ARG A 461 26.41 13.34 -9.04
N ILE A 462 25.09 13.42 -9.18
CA ILE A 462 24.36 14.66 -9.49
C ILE A 462 24.72 15.74 -8.46
N ASP A 463 25.21 16.88 -8.94
CA ASP A 463 25.62 17.99 -8.08
C ASP A 463 24.41 18.77 -7.58
N ASN A 464 24.17 18.68 -6.27
CA ASN A 464 23.10 19.40 -5.57
C ASN A 464 23.65 20.48 -4.62
N ARG A 465 24.94 20.83 -4.71
CA ARG A 465 25.63 21.71 -3.74
C ARG A 465 24.93 23.05 -3.57
N GLN A 466 24.53 23.70 -4.67
CA GLN A 466 23.89 25.01 -4.58
C GLN A 466 22.56 24.94 -3.81
N THR A 467 21.69 23.99 -4.16
CA THR A 467 20.41 23.81 -3.46
C THR A 467 20.61 23.44 -1.99
N ILE A 468 21.60 22.61 -1.69
CA ILE A 468 21.94 22.25 -0.30
C ILE A 468 22.40 23.48 0.48
N MET A 469 23.27 24.32 -0.12
CA MET A 469 23.71 25.59 0.47
C MET A 469 22.54 26.55 0.69
N ASP A 470 21.60 26.62 -0.27
CA ASP A 470 20.40 27.46 -0.13
C ASP A 470 19.53 27.00 1.05
N ILE A 471 19.35 25.68 1.22
CA ILE A 471 18.66 25.11 2.37
C ILE A 471 19.41 25.45 3.67
N GLU A 472 20.73 25.24 3.73
CA GLU A 472 21.54 25.55 4.90
C GLU A 472 21.42 27.01 5.33
N ASN A 473 21.42 27.93 4.36
CA ASN A 473 21.22 29.36 4.61
C ASN A 473 19.82 29.65 5.17
N LEU A 474 18.78 29.01 4.65
CA LEU A 474 17.41 29.15 5.14
C LEU A 474 17.26 28.58 6.56
N LEU A 475 17.85 27.42 6.84
CA LEU A 475 17.85 26.82 8.17
C LEU A 475 18.60 27.71 9.18
N HIS A 476 19.72 28.31 8.76
CA HIS A 476 20.45 29.26 9.59
C HIS A 476 19.61 30.51 9.88
N HIS A 477 18.83 31.01 8.91
CA HIS A 477 17.91 32.12 9.12
C HIS A 477 16.83 31.79 10.16
N LEU A 478 16.22 30.61 10.08
CA LEU A 478 15.21 30.15 11.07
C LEU A 478 15.79 30.02 12.49
N TYR A 479 17.07 29.66 12.60
CA TYR A 479 17.78 29.66 13.87
C TYR A 479 18.00 31.08 14.40
N LEU A 480 18.48 31.99 13.55
CA LEU A 480 18.72 33.40 13.93
C LEU A 480 17.43 34.15 14.28
N SER A 481 16.31 33.82 13.64
CA SER A 481 15.00 34.41 13.94
C SER A 481 14.38 33.88 15.24
N GLY A 482 14.94 32.81 15.80
CA GLY A 482 14.44 32.14 16.99
C GLY A 482 13.21 31.25 16.74
N TYR A 483 12.90 30.93 15.47
CA TYR A 483 11.82 29.99 15.14
C TYR A 483 12.22 28.55 15.48
N VAL A 484 13.48 28.18 15.24
CA VAL A 484 14.06 26.87 15.57
C VAL A 484 15.17 27.06 16.59
N SER A 485 15.16 26.25 17.65
CA SER A 485 16.20 26.34 18.70
C SER A 485 17.46 25.59 18.33
N GLU A 486 17.31 24.39 17.76
CA GLU A 486 18.41 23.56 17.28
C GLU A 486 18.11 23.11 15.85
N PRO A 487 18.78 23.67 14.82
CA PRO A 487 18.48 23.30 13.44
C PRO A 487 18.91 21.86 13.15
N MET A 488 18.03 21.13 12.47
CA MET A 488 18.29 19.77 11.99
C MET A 488 19.40 19.76 10.94
N ASP A 489 20.18 18.68 10.89
CA ASP A 489 21.11 18.43 9.80
C ASP A 489 20.41 18.41 8.43
N THR A 490 20.98 19.11 7.45
CA THR A 490 20.38 19.29 6.11
C THR A 490 20.10 17.96 5.42
N SER A 491 20.98 16.96 5.56
CA SER A 491 20.77 15.65 4.94
C SER A 491 19.58 14.92 5.57
N HIS A 492 19.43 15.03 6.89
CA HIS A 492 18.31 14.45 7.62
C HIS A 492 16.99 15.21 7.39
N PHE A 493 17.06 16.52 7.10
CA PHE A 493 15.89 17.30 6.73
C PHE A 493 15.39 16.96 5.31
N ILE A 494 16.32 16.73 4.37
CA ILE A 494 16.00 16.36 2.99
C ILE A 494 15.45 14.94 2.91
N ASP A 495 16.13 13.97 3.50
CA ASP A 495 15.75 12.56 3.45
C ASP A 495 15.75 11.92 4.86
N PRO A 496 14.74 12.26 5.68
CA PRO A 496 14.62 11.71 7.02
C PRO A 496 14.38 10.20 7.02
N VAL A 497 14.88 9.52 8.05
CA VAL A 497 14.77 8.05 8.17
C VAL A 497 13.30 7.60 8.22
N GLU A 498 12.41 8.43 8.78
CA GLU A 498 10.97 8.16 8.89
C GLU A 498 10.22 8.21 7.55
N GLU A 499 10.83 8.79 6.49
CA GLU A 499 10.28 8.76 5.13
C GLU A 499 10.60 7.45 4.40
N LYS A 500 11.58 6.66 4.86
CA LYS A 500 11.93 5.40 4.22
C LYS A 500 10.75 4.42 4.30
N VAL A 501 10.45 3.78 3.18
CA VAL A 501 9.43 2.72 3.11
C VAL A 501 10.01 1.48 3.77
N ASP A 502 9.47 1.13 4.95
CA ASP A 502 9.85 -0.09 5.63
C ASP A 502 8.99 -1.25 5.14
N ASP A 503 9.57 -2.08 4.27
CA ASP A 503 8.96 -3.35 3.80
C ASP A 503 9.21 -4.51 4.78
N SER A 504 9.66 -4.21 6.02
CA SER A 504 9.84 -5.21 7.07
C SER A 504 8.51 -5.79 7.55
N THR A 505 8.60 -6.99 8.12
CA THR A 505 7.45 -7.71 8.71
C THR A 505 6.80 -6.95 9.89
N LEU A 506 7.46 -5.93 10.44
CA LEU A 506 6.96 -5.13 11.58
C LEU A 506 5.81 -4.20 11.18
N HIS A 507 5.80 -3.71 9.95
CA HIS A 507 4.78 -2.78 9.42
C HIS A 507 3.84 -3.40 8.40
N LEU A 508 4.03 -4.69 8.15
CA LEU A 508 3.29 -5.49 7.19
C LEU A 508 1.78 -5.42 7.37
N ASP A 509 1.34 -5.55 8.61
CA ASP A 509 -0.08 -5.55 8.98
C ASP A 509 -0.74 -4.25 8.59
N ASP A 510 -0.04 -3.16 8.84
CA ASP A 510 -0.58 -1.85 8.58
C ASP A 510 -0.59 -1.52 7.09
N SER A 511 0.42 -1.97 6.33
CA SER A 511 0.44 -1.87 4.87
C SER A 511 -0.75 -2.61 4.25
N ILE A 512 -1.05 -3.81 4.76
CA ILE A 512 -2.16 -4.64 4.28
C ILE A 512 -3.50 -4.06 4.73
N LEU A 513 -3.63 -3.69 6.00
CA LEU A 513 -4.91 -3.32 6.60
C LEU A 513 -5.33 -1.89 6.29
N CYS A 514 -4.42 -0.96 6.00
CA CYS A 514 -4.77 0.44 5.73
C CYS A 514 -5.73 0.62 4.54
N HIS A 515 -5.81 -0.37 3.66
CA HIS A 515 -6.72 -0.39 2.51
C HIS A 515 -8.16 -0.79 2.88
N PHE A 516 -8.33 -1.46 4.02
CA PHE A 516 -9.61 -2.01 4.48
C PHE A 516 -10.12 -1.33 5.75
N GLU A 517 -9.25 -0.60 6.47
CA GLU A 517 -9.68 0.31 7.52
C GLU A 517 -10.60 1.37 6.90
N ASN A 518 -11.82 1.50 7.44
CA ASN A 518 -12.67 2.64 7.08
C ASN A 518 -11.90 3.90 7.45
N ALA A 519 -11.46 4.66 6.44
CA ALA A 519 -10.99 6.03 6.57
C ALA A 519 -12.17 6.94 6.94
N SER A 520 -12.89 6.58 8.00
CA SER A 520 -13.97 7.35 8.58
C SER A 520 -13.35 8.63 9.08
N GLU A 521 -13.60 9.72 8.34
CA GLU A 521 -13.40 11.10 8.76
C GLU A 521 -12.17 11.30 9.65
N LEU A 522 -10.99 10.86 9.21
CA LEU A 522 -9.77 11.48 9.69
C LEU A 522 -9.80 12.90 9.11
N GLN A 523 -10.47 13.78 9.84
CA GLN A 523 -10.32 15.22 9.73
C GLN A 523 -8.81 15.48 9.76
N GLU A 524 -8.30 16.12 8.71
CA GLU A 524 -7.05 16.88 8.86
C GLU A 524 -7.14 17.58 10.21
N SER A 525 -6.13 17.37 11.05
CA SER A 525 -6.10 17.87 12.42
C SER A 525 -6.72 19.28 12.47
N ALA A 526 -7.78 19.41 13.28
CA ALA A 526 -8.76 20.50 13.27
C ALA A 526 -8.22 21.90 13.68
N SER A 527 -6.97 22.22 13.37
CA SER A 527 -6.32 23.46 13.76
C SER A 527 -6.21 24.49 12.64
N THR A 528 -6.54 24.15 11.40
CA THR A 528 -6.39 25.10 10.28
C THR A 528 -7.66 25.91 10.09
N ALA A 529 -7.62 27.19 10.47
CA ALA A 529 -8.55 28.18 9.94
C ALA A 529 -8.25 28.38 8.44
N LEU A 530 -8.61 27.39 7.61
CA LEU A 530 -8.53 27.50 6.16
C LEU A 530 -9.45 28.64 5.75
N GLN A 531 -8.88 29.78 5.37
CA GLN A 531 -9.66 30.78 4.65
C GLN A 531 -10.09 30.14 3.33
N PRO A 532 -11.41 30.05 3.05
CA PRO A 532 -11.86 29.54 1.77
C PRO A 532 -11.25 30.42 0.67
N LEU A 533 -10.53 29.81 -0.28
CA LEU A 533 -10.09 30.57 -1.45
C LEU A 533 -11.36 30.97 -2.21
N SER A 534 -11.50 32.26 -2.50
CA SER A 534 -12.64 32.77 -3.25
C SER A 534 -12.67 32.12 -4.64
N LEU A 535 -13.82 31.59 -5.03
CA LEU A 535 -14.03 31.08 -6.38
C LEU A 535 -13.80 32.22 -7.38
N VAL A 536 -12.89 31.99 -8.34
CA VAL A 536 -12.56 32.97 -9.38
C VAL A 536 -13.68 33.01 -10.41
N SER A 537 -14.28 34.19 -10.62
CA SER A 537 -15.32 34.36 -11.63
C SER A 537 -14.71 34.38 -13.05
N VAL A 538 -15.54 34.15 -14.07
CA VAL A 538 -15.09 34.27 -15.48
C VAL A 538 -14.58 35.69 -15.77
N SER A 539 -15.17 36.71 -15.15
CA SER A 539 -14.75 38.10 -15.31
C SER A 539 -13.36 38.34 -14.71
N ASP A 540 -13.11 37.84 -13.49
CA ASP A 540 -11.80 37.97 -12.84
C ASP A 540 -10.71 37.21 -13.61
N ALA A 541 -11.05 36.03 -14.15
CA ALA A 541 -10.15 35.26 -15.00
C ALA A 541 -9.79 36.01 -16.30
N LEU A 542 -10.77 36.66 -16.95
CA LEU A 542 -10.54 37.50 -18.13
C LEU A 542 -9.68 38.72 -17.79
N GLU A 543 -9.91 39.38 -16.65
CA GLU A 543 -9.09 40.50 -16.20
C GLU A 543 -7.64 40.06 -15.95
N GLY A 544 -7.44 38.91 -15.31
CA GLY A 544 -6.12 38.31 -15.10
C GLY A 544 -5.40 38.02 -16.41
N LEU A 545 -6.10 37.43 -17.38
CA LEU A 545 -5.57 37.15 -18.71
C LEU A 545 -5.21 38.44 -19.45
N TYR A 546 -6.08 39.46 -19.39
CA TYR A 546 -5.82 40.77 -19.98
C TYR A 546 -4.54 41.39 -19.40
N LYS A 547 -4.39 41.40 -18.06
CA LYS A 547 -3.20 41.94 -17.39
C LYS A 547 -1.93 41.21 -17.81
N LEU A 548 -1.97 39.89 -17.87
CA LEU A 548 -0.82 39.07 -18.29
C LEU A 548 -0.46 39.30 -19.76
N ARG A 549 -1.46 39.37 -20.65
CA ARG A 549 -1.23 39.71 -22.06
C ARG A 549 -0.62 41.10 -22.21
N LEU A 550 -1.19 42.10 -21.54
CA LEU A 550 -0.70 43.48 -21.61
C LEU A 550 0.73 43.59 -21.10
N TYR A 551 1.05 42.89 -20.01
CA TYR A 551 2.41 42.80 -19.50
C TYR A 551 3.38 42.27 -20.56
N GLU A 552 3.01 41.20 -21.27
CA GLU A 552 3.86 40.59 -22.30
C GLU A 552 3.99 41.48 -23.55
N GLU A 553 2.91 42.14 -23.98
CA GLU A 553 2.92 43.10 -25.10
C GLU A 553 3.80 44.34 -24.83
N GLN A 554 4.02 44.66 -23.55
CA GLN A 554 4.88 45.78 -23.12
C GLN A 554 6.37 45.42 -23.04
N GLN A 555 6.74 44.15 -23.20
CA GLN A 555 8.14 43.73 -23.17
C GLN A 555 8.87 44.11 -24.46
N VAL A 556 10.17 44.42 -24.33
CA VAL A 556 11.04 44.73 -25.50
C VAL A 556 11.14 43.52 -26.45
N ASN A 557 11.14 42.30 -25.90
CA ASN A 557 11.16 41.04 -26.63
C ASN A 557 9.98 40.18 -26.20
N ALA A 558 8.79 40.49 -26.72
CA ALA A 558 7.57 39.75 -26.40
C ALA A 558 7.60 38.30 -26.93
N ASN A 559 7.15 37.35 -26.12
CA ASN A 559 6.93 35.97 -26.49
C ASN A 559 5.64 35.82 -27.31
N MET A 560 5.81 35.71 -28.63
CA MET A 560 4.71 35.62 -29.58
C MET A 560 3.85 34.36 -29.39
N ASP A 561 4.45 33.25 -28.96
CA ASP A 561 3.73 31.98 -28.74
C ASP A 561 2.82 32.10 -27.51
N LEU A 562 3.34 32.69 -26.42
CA LEU A 562 2.55 32.98 -25.23
C LEU A 562 1.36 33.89 -25.56
N LEU A 563 1.59 34.96 -26.33
CA LEU A 563 0.51 35.88 -26.75
C LEU A 563 -0.58 35.18 -27.56
N GLN A 564 -0.22 34.23 -28.43
CA GLN A 564 -1.19 33.43 -29.18
C GLN A 564 -2.02 32.53 -28.26
N VAL A 565 -1.36 31.84 -27.32
CA VAL A 565 -2.03 30.97 -26.33
C VAL A 565 -2.98 31.79 -25.47
N LEU A 566 -2.56 32.96 -24.97
CA LEU A 566 -3.40 33.85 -24.18
C LEU A 566 -4.64 34.32 -24.97
N LYS A 567 -4.47 34.78 -26.21
CA LYS A 567 -5.60 35.19 -27.08
C LYS A 567 -6.57 34.04 -27.34
N HIS A 568 -6.06 32.83 -27.53
CA HIS A 568 -6.89 31.65 -27.68
C HIS A 568 -7.74 31.38 -26.43
N HIS A 569 -7.13 31.41 -25.24
CA HIS A 569 -7.84 31.21 -23.98
C HIS A 569 -8.84 32.32 -23.67
N GLU A 570 -8.54 33.58 -24.00
CA GLU A 570 -9.48 34.69 -23.86
C GLU A 570 -10.75 34.44 -24.68
N LYS A 571 -10.61 34.01 -25.94
CA LYS A 571 -11.73 33.66 -26.80
C LYS A 571 -12.59 32.54 -26.19
N LEU A 572 -11.97 31.50 -25.64
CA LEU A 572 -12.68 30.39 -24.99
C LEU A 572 -13.45 30.86 -23.75
N LEU A 573 -12.86 31.74 -22.94
CA LEU A 573 -13.53 32.28 -21.75
C LEU A 573 -14.71 33.20 -22.11
N LEU A 574 -14.57 34.03 -23.15
CA LEU A 574 -15.65 34.86 -23.66
C LEU A 574 -16.83 34.01 -24.17
N GLN A 575 -16.56 32.90 -24.87
CA GLN A 575 -17.60 31.95 -25.28
C GLN A 575 -18.36 31.37 -24.08
N LYS A 576 -17.63 30.90 -23.06
CA LYS A 576 -18.23 30.40 -21.82
C LYS A 576 -19.08 31.46 -21.11
N GLN A 577 -18.65 32.72 -21.14
CA GLN A 577 -19.40 33.83 -20.56
C GLN A 577 -20.72 34.06 -21.29
N THR A 578 -20.72 34.02 -22.63
CA THR A 578 -21.93 34.17 -23.44
C THR A 578 -22.93 33.02 -23.22
N GLU A 579 -22.45 31.77 -23.21
CA GLU A 579 -23.26 30.57 -22.98
C GLU A 579 -23.88 30.55 -21.58
N SER A 580 -23.11 30.97 -20.56
CA SER A 580 -23.62 31.10 -19.19
C SER A 580 -24.70 32.18 -19.10
N THR A 581 -24.54 33.29 -19.80
CA THR A 581 -25.50 34.41 -19.79
C THR A 581 -26.80 34.03 -20.50
N GLU A 582 -26.72 33.31 -21.61
CA GLU A 582 -27.89 32.78 -22.33
C GLU A 582 -28.63 31.72 -21.50
N SER A 583 -27.90 30.81 -20.85
CA SER A 583 -28.49 29.78 -19.97
C SER A 583 -29.20 30.40 -18.76
N GLN A 584 -28.60 31.44 -18.16
CA GLN A 584 -29.22 32.18 -17.06
C GLN A 584 -30.52 32.86 -17.51
N ARG A 585 -30.51 33.54 -18.68
CA ARG A 585 -31.70 34.19 -19.25
C ARG A 585 -32.83 33.21 -19.55
N VAL A 586 -32.52 32.01 -20.05
CA VAL A 586 -33.51 30.96 -20.30
C VAL A 586 -34.07 30.40 -19.00
N SER A 587 -33.25 30.24 -17.96
CA SER A 587 -33.69 29.81 -16.63
C SER A 587 -34.60 30.84 -15.97
N ASP A 588 -34.23 32.12 -16.01
CA ASP A 588 -35.01 33.21 -15.42
C ASP A 588 -36.35 33.39 -16.15
N ALA A 589 -36.36 33.26 -17.48
CA ALA A 589 -37.60 33.25 -18.26
C ALA A 589 -38.52 32.07 -17.86
N ARG A 590 -37.96 30.87 -17.65
CA ARG A 590 -38.73 29.69 -17.19
C ARG A 590 -39.22 29.77 -15.75
N ALA A 591 -38.59 30.57 -14.90
CA ALA A 591 -39.04 30.81 -13.52
C ALA A 591 -40.11 31.91 -13.43
N PHE A 592 -40.23 32.74 -14.48
CA PHE A 592 -41.19 33.84 -14.56
C PHE A 592 -42.55 33.45 -15.16
N PHE A 593 -42.59 32.38 -15.96
CA PHE A 593 -43.81 31.72 -16.45
C PHE A 593 -44.15 30.51 -15.57
#